data_AF-A0A3M8QRM2-F1
#
_entry.id   AF-A0A3M8QRM2-F1
#
_cell.length_a   1.000
_cell.length_b   1.000
_cell.length_c   1.000
_cell.angle_alpha   90.00
_cell.angle_beta   90.00
_cell.angle_gamma   90.00
#
_symmetry.space_group_name_H-M   'P 1'
#
loop_
_entity.id
_entity.type
_entity.pdbx_description
1 polymer ?
#
loop_
_entity_poly.entity_id
_entity_poly.type
_entity_poly.pdbx_seq_one_letter_code
_entity_poly.pdbx_strand_id
1 'polypeptide(L)'
;MNPRCWLALGLGVSLLSACAPFVSPLPPNPAGSRSTLLGRLQSCGSAAGASCAKVHLALAEGYLRADPVTQTSLDSAASELALAAQNPEIARETAPLYRSVQGWRDALRKGHDAEAQLDAAKTQLHGTTAQLNAANARLARLESLLRHKAQDTLQHLQPGQP
;
A
#
# COMPACT_ATOMS: atom_id res chain seq x y z
N MET A 1 30.05 -17.23 -13.57
CA MET A 1 30.37 -16.65 -14.89
C MET A 1 30.54 -15.15 -14.72
N ASN A 2 31.68 -14.64 -15.21
CA ASN A 2 32.25 -13.33 -14.91
C ASN A 2 31.40 -12.12 -15.36
N PRO A 3 31.42 -11.00 -14.60
CA PRO A 3 30.92 -9.71 -15.04
C PRO A 3 31.96 -8.99 -15.93
N ARG A 4 31.50 -8.37 -17.03
CA ARG A 4 32.35 -7.54 -17.90
C ARG A 4 32.21 -6.07 -17.50
N CYS A 5 33.21 -5.59 -16.77
CA CYS A 5 33.59 -4.18 -16.68
C CYS A 5 34.08 -3.68 -18.04
N TRP A 6 33.64 -2.49 -18.45
CA TRP A 6 34.36 -1.65 -19.40
C TRP A 6 34.63 -0.31 -18.73
N LEU A 7 35.92 -0.11 -18.43
CA LEU A 7 36.55 1.18 -18.13
C LEU A 7 36.78 1.91 -19.44
N ALA A 8 36.45 3.20 -19.49
CA ALA A 8 37.04 4.14 -20.43
C ALA A 8 37.60 5.33 -19.65
N LEU A 9 38.93 5.37 -19.56
CA LEU A 9 39.71 6.51 -19.10
C LEU A 9 39.65 7.64 -20.14
N GLY A 10 39.47 8.87 -19.67
CA GLY A 10 39.74 10.08 -20.44
C GLY A 10 40.30 11.16 -19.51
N LEU A 11 41.62 11.31 -19.54
CA LEU A 11 42.43 12.35 -18.88
C LEU A 11 42.14 13.74 -19.48
N GLY A 12 42.14 14.79 -18.64
CA GLY A 12 42.03 16.16 -19.15
C GLY A 12 42.07 17.29 -18.11
N VAL A 13 43.25 17.50 -17.53
CA VAL A 13 43.87 18.80 -17.14
C VAL A 13 43.19 19.70 -16.08
N SER A 14 43.98 19.94 -15.03
CA SER A 14 43.85 20.91 -13.94
C SER A 14 43.83 22.38 -14.38
N LEU A 15 43.22 23.26 -13.57
CA LEU A 15 43.82 24.53 -13.10
C LEU A 15 42.90 25.28 -12.10
N LEU A 16 43.53 25.79 -11.03
CA LEU A 16 43.16 26.91 -10.14
C LEU A 16 42.09 26.63 -9.06
N SER A 17 42.46 26.52 -7.78
CA SER A 17 42.82 27.61 -6.84
C SER A 17 41.62 28.41 -6.33
N ALA A 18 41.09 28.00 -5.16
CA ALA A 18 40.47 28.89 -4.19
C ALA A 18 40.45 28.20 -2.81
N CYS A 19 41.17 28.76 -1.84
CA CYS A 19 41.03 28.43 -0.42
C CYS A 19 39.71 29.01 0.10
N ALA A 20 38.88 28.16 0.71
CA ALA A 20 37.98 28.57 1.78
C ALA A 20 37.79 27.38 2.72
N PRO A 21 37.93 27.54 4.05
CA PRO A 21 37.50 26.53 4.98
C PRO A 21 35.98 26.42 4.87
N PHE A 22 35.50 25.37 4.20
CA PHE A 22 34.13 24.93 4.38
C PHE A 22 34.02 24.44 5.82
N VAL A 23 33.67 25.36 6.72
CA VAL A 23 32.87 25.04 7.88
C VAL A 23 31.68 24.28 7.33
N SER A 24 31.67 22.95 7.51
CA SER A 24 30.49 22.16 7.19
C SER A 24 29.32 22.82 7.92
N PRO A 25 28.27 23.28 7.21
CA PRO A 25 27.05 23.64 7.89
C PRO A 25 26.62 22.38 8.64
N LEU A 26 26.51 22.53 9.95
CA LEU A 26 25.92 21.58 10.87
C LEU A 26 24.74 20.89 10.14
N PRO A 27 24.69 19.55 10.09
CA PRO A 27 23.54 18.90 9.46
C PRO A 27 22.28 19.44 10.12
N PRO A 28 21.26 19.90 9.36
CA PRO A 28 19.99 20.21 9.97
C PRO A 28 19.52 18.90 10.58
N ASN A 29 19.54 18.79 11.89
CA ASN A 29 19.01 17.65 12.60
C ASN A 29 17.49 17.91 12.71
N PRO A 30 16.60 17.23 11.97
CA PRO A 30 15.17 17.34 12.20
C PRO A 30 14.67 16.07 12.90
N ALA A 31 15.52 15.36 13.66
CA ALA A 31 15.08 14.27 14.52
C ALA A 31 14.57 14.80 15.87
N GLY A 32 13.70 15.80 15.83
CA GLY A 32 12.87 16.11 16.98
C GLY A 32 11.82 15.02 17.10
N SER A 33 11.65 14.43 18.28
CA SER A 33 10.49 13.57 18.54
C SER A 33 9.20 14.32 18.18
N ARG A 34 8.15 13.62 17.73
CA ARG A 34 6.89 14.26 17.29
C ARG A 34 6.36 15.28 18.32
N SER A 35 6.50 15.01 19.61
CA SER A 35 6.14 15.94 20.69
C SER A 35 6.95 17.23 20.67
N THR A 36 8.25 17.17 20.33
CA THR A 36 9.11 18.34 20.14
C THR A 36 8.65 19.19 18.95
N LEU A 37 8.25 18.55 17.84
CA LEU A 37 7.74 19.26 16.66
C LEU A 37 6.39 19.93 16.94
N LEU A 38 5.49 19.24 17.64
CA LEU A 38 4.20 19.79 18.09
C LEU A 38 4.37 20.97 19.05
N GLY A 39 5.38 20.94 19.93
CA GLY A 39 5.72 22.08 20.78
C GLY A 39 6.19 23.30 19.97
N ARG A 40 6.98 23.09 18.91
CA ARG A 40 7.43 24.19 18.03
C ARG A 40 6.31 24.76 17.18
N LEU A 41 5.31 23.95 16.80
CA LEU A 41 4.10 24.42 16.13
C LEU A 41 3.30 25.43 16.95
N GLN A 42 3.31 25.35 18.28
CA GLN A 42 2.59 26.33 19.12
C GLN A 42 3.15 27.76 18.95
N SER A 43 4.40 27.88 18.51
CA SER A 43 5.05 29.16 18.20
C SER A 43 4.99 29.54 16.71
N CYS A 44 4.43 28.66 15.86
CA CYS A 44 4.22 28.95 14.45
C CYS A 44 3.03 29.90 14.29
N GLY A 45 3.32 31.13 13.86
CA GLY A 45 2.31 32.05 13.32
C GLY A 45 1.92 31.66 11.89
N SER A 46 2.02 32.59 10.93
CA SER A 46 1.81 32.24 9.53
C SER A 46 2.90 31.27 9.03
N ALA A 47 2.50 30.23 8.28
CA ALA A 47 3.41 29.23 7.70
C ALA A 47 4.36 29.80 6.62
N ALA A 48 4.31 31.11 6.35
CA ALA A 48 5.19 31.79 5.42
C ALA A 48 6.66 31.84 5.90
N GLY A 49 6.90 31.79 7.22
CA GLY A 49 8.24 31.77 7.78
C GLY A 49 8.98 30.46 7.49
N ALA A 50 10.22 30.54 6.99
CA ALA A 50 11.02 29.36 6.64
C ALA A 50 11.23 28.38 7.80
N SER A 51 11.34 28.87 9.04
CA SER A 51 11.43 28.03 10.24
C SER A 51 10.15 27.22 10.48
N CYS A 52 8.99 27.84 10.27
CA CYS A 52 7.70 27.17 10.44
C CYS A 52 7.43 26.16 9.33
N ALA A 53 7.71 26.53 8.08
CA ALA A 53 7.60 25.62 6.93
C ALA A 53 8.46 24.35 7.11
N LYS A 54 9.65 24.47 7.69
CA LYS A 54 10.51 23.32 8.03
C LYS A 54 9.92 22.42 9.13
N VAL A 55 9.20 23.00 10.11
CA VAL A 55 8.50 22.20 11.14
C VAL A 55 7.36 21.41 10.52
N HIS A 56 6.55 22.04 9.66
CA HIS A 56 5.49 21.36 8.92
C HIS A 56 6.04 20.24 8.00
N LEU A 57 7.12 20.51 7.28
CA LEU A 57 7.79 19.48 6.47
C LEU A 57 8.26 18.30 7.33
N ALA A 58 8.90 18.55 8.47
CA ALA A 58 9.34 17.50 9.38
C ALA A 58 8.17 16.69 9.97
N LEU A 59 7.03 17.32 10.23
CA LEU A 59 5.82 16.62 10.66
C LEU A 59 5.23 15.74 9.56
N ALA A 60 5.17 16.25 8.33
CA ALA A 60 4.77 15.45 7.17
C ALA A 60 5.64 14.20 7.05
N GLU A 61 6.96 14.34 7.10
CA GLU A 61 7.88 13.20 7.09
C GLU A 61 7.64 12.24 8.26
N GLY A 62 7.34 12.76 9.45
CA GLY A 62 6.97 11.96 10.62
C GLY A 62 5.73 11.11 10.38
N TYR A 63 4.70 11.66 9.73
CA TYR A 63 3.51 10.91 9.32
C TYR A 63 3.81 9.86 8.25
N LEU A 64 4.71 10.16 7.31
CA LEU A 64 5.12 9.24 6.25
C LEU A 64 6.02 8.10 6.73
N ARG A 65 6.71 8.28 7.86
CA ARG A 65 7.50 7.23 8.55
C ARG A 65 6.68 6.41 9.55
N ALA A 66 5.41 6.73 9.76
CA ALA A 66 4.55 5.94 10.65
C ALA A 66 4.39 4.53 10.09
N ASP A 67 4.49 3.52 10.96
CA ASP A 67 4.25 2.12 10.62
C ASP A 67 3.10 1.59 11.49
N PRO A 68 1.97 1.16 10.90
CA PRO A 68 1.67 1.16 9.47
C PRO A 68 1.34 2.56 8.92
N VAL A 69 1.63 2.78 7.64
CA VAL A 69 1.12 3.94 6.90
C VAL A 69 -0.37 3.73 6.64
N THR A 70 -1.20 4.62 7.17
CA THR A 70 -2.66 4.57 7.05
C THR A 70 -3.19 5.72 6.21
N GLN A 71 -4.44 5.63 5.76
CA GLN A 71 -5.11 6.75 5.07
C GLN A 71 -5.03 8.04 5.91
N THR A 72 -5.25 7.95 7.22
CA THR A 72 -5.16 9.09 8.15
C THR A 72 -3.76 9.68 8.22
N SER A 73 -2.69 8.86 8.20
CA SER A 73 -1.32 9.38 8.20
C SER A 73 -0.98 10.06 6.87
N LEU A 74 -1.45 9.52 5.74
CA LEU A 74 -1.32 10.18 4.43
C LEU A 74 -2.08 11.51 4.37
N ASP A 75 -3.28 11.56 4.95
CA ASP A 75 -4.10 12.77 4.99
C ASP A 75 -3.46 13.85 5.86
N SER A 76 -2.91 13.45 7.01
CA SER A 76 -2.13 14.33 7.87
C SER A 76 -0.87 14.83 7.15
N ALA A 77 -0.11 13.94 6.52
CA ALA A 77 1.08 14.31 5.76
C ALA A 77 0.76 15.30 4.63
N ALA A 78 -0.31 15.06 3.86
CA ALA A 78 -0.72 15.95 2.78
C ALA A 78 -1.10 17.36 3.28
N SER A 79 -1.73 17.45 4.46
CA SER A 79 -2.10 18.72 5.07
C SER A 79 -0.85 19.49 5.53
N GLU A 80 0.09 18.82 6.20
CA GLU A 80 1.34 19.43 6.65
C GLU A 80 2.22 19.89 5.47
N LEU A 81 2.30 19.10 4.39
CA LEU A 81 2.98 19.52 3.16
C LEU A 81 2.33 20.76 2.53
N ALA A 82 1.01 20.94 2.68
CA ALA A 82 0.29 22.09 2.14
C ALA A 82 0.70 23.37 2.85
N LEU A 83 0.78 23.29 4.17
CA LEU A 83 1.22 24.37 5.04
C LEU A 83 2.68 24.71 4.76
N ALA A 84 3.56 23.71 4.66
CA ALA A 84 4.97 23.91 4.32
C ALA A 84 5.17 24.56 2.94
N ALA A 85 4.34 24.21 1.95
CA ALA A 85 4.41 24.74 0.59
C ALA A 85 3.98 26.21 0.46
N GLN A 86 3.41 26.83 1.50
CA GLN A 86 3.14 28.28 1.51
C GLN A 86 4.43 29.10 1.49
N ASN A 87 5.55 28.52 1.93
CA ASN A 87 6.87 29.10 1.77
C ASN A 87 7.48 28.67 0.40
N PRO A 88 7.85 29.61 -0.49
CA PRO A 88 8.30 29.29 -1.84
C PRO A 88 9.66 28.57 -1.91
N GLU A 89 10.50 28.72 -0.89
CA GLU A 89 11.78 28.00 -0.78
C GLU A 89 11.51 26.51 -0.53
N ILE A 90 10.63 26.22 0.44
CA ILE A 90 10.27 24.85 0.84
C ILE A 90 9.30 24.19 -0.14
N ALA A 91 8.50 24.95 -0.89
CA ALA A 91 7.55 24.42 -1.87
C ALA A 91 8.19 23.49 -2.92
N ARG A 92 9.45 23.75 -3.29
CA ARG A 92 10.17 22.89 -4.25
C ARG A 92 10.53 21.53 -3.64
N GLU A 93 10.82 21.51 -2.33
CA GLU A 93 11.14 20.30 -1.57
C GLU A 93 9.90 19.45 -1.28
N THR A 94 8.74 20.09 -1.05
CA THR A 94 7.48 19.39 -0.75
C THR A 94 6.84 18.76 -1.99
N ALA A 95 7.06 19.31 -3.18
CA ALA A 95 6.48 18.82 -4.44
C ALA A 95 6.71 17.32 -4.73
N PRO A 96 7.93 16.74 -4.61
CA PRO A 96 8.12 15.30 -4.77
C PRO A 96 7.40 14.49 -3.69
N LEU A 97 7.42 14.94 -2.44
CA LEU A 97 6.73 14.26 -1.35
C LEU A 97 5.23 14.20 -1.60
N TYR A 98 4.63 15.30 -2.08
CA TYR A 98 3.22 15.34 -2.45
C TYR A 98 2.85 14.28 -3.47
N ARG A 99 3.67 14.08 -4.52
CA ARG A 99 3.44 13.04 -5.51
C ARG A 99 3.51 11.65 -4.89
N SER A 100 4.46 11.42 -3.99
CA SER A 100 4.54 10.16 -3.24
C SER A 100 3.30 9.93 -2.38
N VAL A 101 2.79 10.94 -1.67
CA VAL A 101 1.55 10.83 -0.88
C VAL A 101 0.37 10.44 -1.75
N GLN A 102 0.21 11.06 -2.93
CA GLN A 102 -0.87 10.69 -3.85
C GLN A 102 -0.71 9.27 -4.38
N GLY A 103 0.52 8.87 -4.74
CA GLY A 103 0.80 7.50 -5.15
C GLY A 103 0.47 6.46 -4.07
N TRP A 104 0.77 6.77 -2.80
CA TRP A 104 0.43 5.91 -1.66
C TRP A 104 -1.08 5.85 -1.40
N ARG A 105 -1.80 6.97 -1.53
CA ARG A 105 -3.28 6.97 -1.43
C ARG A 105 -3.92 6.11 -2.53
N ASP A 106 -3.43 6.25 -3.75
CA ASP A 106 -3.90 5.45 -4.88
C ASP A 106 -3.63 3.96 -4.66
N ALA A 107 -2.46 3.62 -4.11
CA ALA A 107 -2.12 2.24 -3.76
C ALA A 107 -3.02 1.69 -2.64
N LEU A 108 -3.28 2.44 -1.57
CA LEU A 108 -4.19 2.02 -0.50
C LEU A 108 -5.61 1.78 -1.02
N ARG A 109 -6.13 2.70 -1.84
CA ARG A 109 -7.46 2.55 -2.46
C ARG A 109 -7.53 1.29 -3.33
N LYS A 110 -6.54 1.08 -4.20
CA LYS A 110 -6.46 -0.14 -5.03
C LYS A 110 -6.36 -1.41 -4.17
N GLY A 111 -5.65 -1.34 -3.05
CA GLY A 111 -5.58 -2.43 -2.07
C GLY A 111 -6.96 -2.77 -1.50
N HIS A 112 -7.72 -1.78 -1.04
CA HIS A 112 -9.08 -1.98 -0.56
C HIS A 112 -10.03 -2.51 -1.64
N ASP A 113 -9.93 -2.00 -2.87
CA ASP A 113 -10.74 -2.50 -3.99
C ASP A 113 -10.43 -3.97 -4.29
N ALA A 114 -9.15 -4.36 -4.24
CA ALA A 114 -8.72 -5.74 -4.45
C ALA A 114 -9.20 -6.67 -3.32
N GLU A 115 -9.17 -6.20 -2.07
CA GLU A 115 -9.68 -6.95 -0.91
C GLU A 115 -11.20 -7.19 -1.03
N ALA A 116 -11.96 -6.15 -1.41
CA ALA A 116 -13.39 -6.28 -1.66
C ALA A 116 -13.70 -7.26 -2.80
N GLN A 117 -12.91 -7.24 -3.89
CA GLN A 117 -13.05 -8.20 -4.99
C GLN A 117 -12.76 -9.63 -4.54
N LEU A 118 -11.72 -9.83 -3.72
CA LEU A 118 -11.39 -11.13 -3.18
C LEU A 118 -12.52 -11.69 -2.30
N ASP A 119 -13.13 -10.87 -1.46
CA ASP A 119 -14.24 -11.30 -0.61
C ASP A 119 -15.51 -11.59 -1.39
N ALA A 120 -15.79 -10.82 -2.44
CA ALA A 120 -16.86 -11.15 -3.38
C ALA A 120 -16.60 -12.51 -4.06
N ALA A 121 -15.37 -12.76 -4.51
CA ALA A 121 -14.99 -14.02 -5.15
C ALA A 121 -15.11 -15.22 -4.18
N LYS A 122 -14.68 -15.07 -2.91
CA LYS A 122 -14.87 -16.11 -1.88
C LYS A 122 -16.34 -16.43 -1.67
N THR A 123 -17.19 -15.40 -1.60
CA THR A 123 -18.64 -15.57 -1.43
C THR A 123 -19.24 -16.34 -2.61
N GLN A 124 -18.84 -16.01 -3.84
CA GLN A 124 -19.26 -16.73 -5.04
C GLN A 124 -18.78 -18.19 -5.03
N LEU A 125 -17.55 -18.45 -4.60
CA LEU A 125 -17.01 -19.81 -4.48
C LEU A 125 -17.82 -20.65 -3.47
N HIS A 126 -18.19 -20.07 -2.33
CA HIS A 126 -19.05 -20.76 -1.37
C HIS A 126 -20.43 -21.06 -1.94
N GLY A 127 -21.03 -20.12 -2.67
CA GLY A 127 -22.32 -20.32 -3.35
C GLY A 127 -22.27 -21.45 -4.38
N THR A 128 -21.24 -21.46 -5.23
CA THR A 128 -21.06 -22.52 -6.25
C THR A 128 -20.79 -23.88 -5.61
N THR A 129 -20.01 -23.93 -4.51
CA THR A 129 -19.78 -25.15 -3.73
C THR A 129 -21.09 -25.69 -3.15
N ALA A 130 -21.94 -24.83 -2.61
CA ALA A 130 -23.25 -25.24 -2.09
C ALA A 130 -24.17 -25.79 -3.19
N GLN A 131 -24.17 -25.16 -4.37
CA GLN A 131 -24.93 -25.63 -5.53
C GLN A 131 -24.43 -27.00 -6.03
N LEU A 132 -23.11 -27.20 -6.09
CA LEU A 132 -22.51 -28.47 -6.44
C LEU A 132 -22.92 -29.57 -5.46
N ASN A 133 -22.84 -29.29 -4.15
CA ASN A 133 -23.27 -30.24 -3.11
C ASN A 133 -24.75 -30.58 -3.23
N ALA A 134 -25.61 -29.59 -3.51
CA ALA A 134 -27.03 -29.81 -3.73
C ALA A 134 -27.31 -30.66 -4.98
N ALA A 135 -26.57 -30.44 -6.07
CA ALA A 135 -26.67 -31.24 -7.29
C ALA A 135 -26.23 -32.69 -7.05
N ASN A 136 -25.10 -32.89 -6.37
CA ASN A 136 -24.60 -34.21 -6.01
C ASN A 136 -25.59 -34.98 -5.12
N ALA A 137 -26.21 -34.31 -4.14
CA ALA A 137 -27.24 -34.91 -3.30
C ALA A 137 -28.48 -35.33 -4.10
N ARG A 138 -28.89 -34.54 -5.11
CA ARG A 138 -29.99 -34.90 -6.01
C ARG A 138 -29.64 -36.10 -6.87
N LEU A 139 -28.43 -36.13 -7.43
CA LEU A 139 -27.95 -37.25 -8.25
C LEU A 139 -27.90 -38.55 -7.44
N ALA A 140 -27.35 -38.52 -6.23
CA ALA A 140 -27.33 -39.67 -5.33
C ALA A 140 -28.73 -40.20 -5.00
N ARG A 141 -29.71 -39.31 -4.81
CA ARG A 141 -31.12 -39.70 -4.61
C ARG A 141 -31.70 -40.38 -5.85
N LEU A 142 -31.46 -39.83 -7.03
CA LEU A 142 -31.92 -40.43 -8.29
C LEU A 142 -31.31 -41.82 -8.51
N GLU A 143 -30.01 -41.97 -8.26
CA GLU A 143 -29.34 -43.28 -8.31
C GLU A 143 -29.99 -44.29 -7.35
N SER A 144 -30.29 -43.88 -6.12
CA SER A 144 -30.96 -44.74 -5.15
C SER A 144 -32.34 -45.18 -5.62
N LEU A 145 -33.14 -44.26 -6.18
CA LEU A 145 -34.48 -44.56 -6.70
C LEU A 145 -34.42 -45.52 -7.89
N LEU A 146 -33.46 -45.32 -8.80
CA LEU A 146 -33.26 -46.21 -9.94
C LEU A 146 -32.86 -47.61 -9.51
N ARG A 147 -31.93 -47.74 -8.55
CA ARG A 147 -31.53 -49.04 -7.99
C ARG A 147 -32.70 -49.75 -7.31
N HIS A 148 -33.47 -49.03 -6.49
CA HIS A 148 -34.64 -49.60 -5.81
C HIS A 148 -35.67 -50.12 -6.82
N LYS A 149 -36.02 -49.30 -7.83
CA LYS A 149 -36.98 -49.69 -8.86
C LYS A 149 -36.49 -50.87 -9.71
N ALA A 150 -35.20 -50.92 -10.04
CA ALA A 150 -34.60 -52.06 -10.72
C ALA A 150 -34.72 -53.34 -9.88
N GLN A 151 -34.44 -53.26 -8.58
CA GLN A 151 -34.56 -54.38 -7.65
C GLN A 151 -36.01 -54.87 -7.50
N ASP A 152 -36.96 -53.95 -7.36
CA ASP A 152 -38.40 -54.28 -7.29
C ASP A 152 -38.87 -55.00 -8.56
N THR A 153 -38.43 -54.52 -9.73
CA THR A 153 -38.76 -55.13 -11.02
C THR A 153 -38.19 -56.54 -11.13
N LEU A 154 -36.95 -56.77 -10.70
CA LEU A 154 -36.34 -58.09 -10.67
C LEU A 154 -37.10 -59.07 -9.76
N GLN A 155 -37.52 -58.62 -8.58
CA GLN A 155 -38.31 -59.44 -7.65
C GLN A 155 -39.68 -59.81 -8.24
N HIS A 156 -40.35 -58.87 -8.91
CA HIS A 156 -41.66 -59.11 -9.54
C HIS A 156 -41.58 -60.05 -10.76
N LEU A 157 -40.41 -60.13 -11.41
CA LEU A 157 -40.14 -61.05 -12.53
C LEU A 157 -39.70 -62.44 -12.08
N GLN A 158 -39.53 -62.69 -10.78
CA GLN A 158 -39.33 -64.02 -10.20
C GLN A 158 -40.58 -64.54 -9.44
N PRO A 159 -41.81 -64.56 -10.01
CA PRO A 159 -42.93 -65.21 -9.37
C PRO A 159 -42.79 -66.72 -9.56
N GLY A 160 -42.19 -67.39 -8.58
CA GLY A 160 -42.07 -68.85 -8.53
C GLY A 160 -40.73 -69.37 -9.01
N GLN A 161 -39.74 -69.36 -8.12
CA GLN A 161 -38.85 -70.51 -8.03
C GLN A 161 -39.28 -71.32 -6.80
N PRO A 162 -39.61 -72.62 -6.96
CA PRO A 162 -39.91 -73.53 -5.85
C PRO A 162 -38.70 -73.76 -4.94
#